data_AF-A0A5N1J045-F1
#
_entry.id   AF-A0A5N1J045-F1
#
_cell.length_a   1.000
_cell.length_b   1.000
_cell.length_c   1.000
_cell.angle_alpha   90.00
_cell.angle_beta   90.00
_cell.angle_gamma   90.00
#
_symmetry.space_group_name_H-M   'P 1'
#
loop_
_entity.id
_entity.type
_entity.pdbx_description
1 polymer ?
#
loop_
_entity_poly.entity_id
_entity_poly.type
_entity_poly.pdbx_seq_one_letter_code
_entity_poly.pdbx_strand_id
1 'polypeptide(L)'
;MKTTLLTAFTALLFCLLSVTAAYSQNAGKSIMENICDNRALLKEVLVQAGLGPVLTDAGPYTFFAPSDEALQKMRNADPNKLKDALMSHIIVGRLLKEDFKDGSRF
;
A
#
# COMPACT_ATOMS: atom_id res chain seq x y z
N MET A 1 -17.32 -19.11 45.95
CA MET A 1 -18.13 -18.42 44.92
C MET A 1 -17.75 -16.95 44.70
N LYS A 2 -17.13 -16.24 45.66
CA LYS A 2 -16.83 -14.80 45.54
C LYS A 2 -15.58 -14.47 44.70
N THR A 3 -14.62 -15.41 44.58
CA THR A 3 -13.36 -15.21 43.83
C THR A 3 -13.48 -15.49 42.32
N THR A 4 -14.35 -16.42 41.92
CA THR A 4 -14.64 -16.75 40.51
C THR A 4 -15.32 -15.60 39.76
N LEU A 5 -16.14 -14.81 40.47
CA LEU A 5 -16.83 -13.64 39.91
C LEU A 5 -15.85 -12.50 39.59
N LEU A 6 -14.84 -12.32 40.45
CA LEU A 6 -13.85 -11.25 40.31
C LEU A 6 -12.88 -11.49 39.16
N THR A 7 -12.44 -12.74 38.95
CA THR A 7 -11.59 -13.11 37.80
C THR A 7 -12.33 -13.03 36.46
N ALA A 8 -13.63 -13.36 36.42
CA ALA A 8 -14.46 -13.16 35.24
C ALA A 8 -14.62 -11.68 34.88
N PHE A 9 -14.74 -10.80 35.89
CA PHE A 9 -14.87 -9.36 35.69
C PHE A 9 -13.56 -8.73 35.18
N THR A 10 -12.41 -9.16 35.70
CA THR A 10 -11.11 -8.70 35.19
C THR A 10 -10.80 -9.20 33.78
N ALA A 11 -11.21 -10.43 33.43
CA ALA A 11 -11.03 -10.98 32.08
C ALA A 11 -11.89 -10.25 31.04
N LEU A 12 -13.12 -9.85 31.40
CA LEU A 12 -14.01 -9.08 30.54
C LEU A 12 -13.48 -7.66 30.30
N LEU A 13 -12.92 -7.03 31.34
CA LEU A 13 -12.33 -5.69 31.25
C LEU A 13 -11.05 -5.67 30.40
N PHE A 14 -10.22 -6.71 30.49
CA PHE A 14 -9.03 -6.88 29.65
C PHE A 14 -9.39 -7.16 28.19
N CYS A 15 -10.48 -7.89 27.92
CA CYS A 15 -10.96 -8.17 26.58
C CYS A 15 -11.54 -6.91 25.87
N LEU A 16 -12.21 -6.02 26.62
CA LEU A 16 -12.69 -4.73 26.07
C LEU A 16 -11.55 -3.79 25.66
N LEU A 17 -10.41 -3.82 26.37
CA LEU A 17 -9.22 -3.04 26.01
C LEU A 17 -8.59 -3.54 24.69
N SER A 18 -8.51 -4.86 24.50
CA SER A 18 -7.96 -5.47 23.28
C SER A 18 -8.80 -5.21 22.02
N VAL A 19 -10.13 -5.07 22.18
CA VAL A 19 -11.06 -4.84 21.06
C VAL A 19 -10.88 -3.45 20.42
N THR A 20 -10.42 -2.45 21.18
CA THR A 20 -10.14 -1.11 20.63
C THR A 20 -8.86 -1.02 19.80
N ALA A 21 -7.97 -2.02 19.90
CA ALA A 21 -6.72 -2.08 19.15
C ALA A 21 -6.87 -2.60 17.71
N ALA A 22 -8.09 -3.01 17.30
CA ALA A 22 -8.42 -3.21 15.89
C ALA A 22 -8.66 -1.85 15.17
N TYR A 23 -7.85 -0.85 15.52
CA TYR A 23 -7.80 0.45 14.87
C TYR A 23 -7.12 0.31 13.51
N SER A 24 -7.65 1.00 12.51
CA SER A 24 -7.31 0.95 11.07
C SER A 24 -5.85 0.60 10.75
N GLN A 25 -5.61 -0.60 10.23
CA GLN A 25 -4.28 -1.13 9.87
C GLN A 25 -3.65 -0.48 8.62
N ASN A 26 -4.30 0.52 8.00
CA ASN A 26 -3.86 1.12 6.73
C ASN A 26 -3.28 2.53 6.86
N ALA A 27 -3.40 3.18 8.03
CA ALA A 27 -2.80 4.50 8.26
C ALA A 27 -1.30 4.34 8.58
N GLY A 28 -0.46 4.25 7.54
CA GLY A 28 1.00 4.23 7.71
C GLY A 28 1.79 3.30 6.79
N LYS A 29 1.12 2.49 5.95
CA LYS A 29 1.81 1.67 4.96
C LYS A 29 2.35 2.53 3.81
N SER A 30 3.60 2.31 3.43
CA SER A 30 4.18 2.76 2.18
C SER A 30 3.43 2.17 0.97
N ILE A 31 3.66 2.75 -0.21
CA ILE A 31 3.09 2.25 -1.46
C ILE A 31 3.54 0.80 -1.69
N MET A 32 4.82 0.50 -1.46
CA MET A 32 5.35 -0.84 -1.64
C MET A 32 4.75 -1.86 -0.66
N GLU A 33 4.52 -1.49 0.60
CA GLU A 33 3.86 -2.37 1.58
C GLU A 33 2.42 -2.68 1.17
N ASN A 34 1.66 -1.68 0.74
CA ASN A 34 0.30 -1.90 0.24
C ASN A 34 0.29 -2.85 -0.98
N ILE A 35 1.25 -2.69 -1.89
CA ILE A 35 1.41 -3.54 -3.08
C ILE A 35 1.78 -4.98 -2.68
N CYS A 36 2.68 -5.16 -1.71
CA CYS A 36 3.06 -6.49 -1.21
C CYS A 36 1.86 -7.29 -0.69
N ASP A 37 0.93 -6.60 -0.03
CA ASP A 37 -0.25 -7.23 0.56
C ASP A 37 -1.34 -7.55 -0.47
N ASN A 38 -1.48 -6.73 -1.52
CA ASN A 38 -2.68 -6.75 -2.37
C ASN A 38 -2.44 -7.02 -3.86
N ARG A 39 -1.21 -6.85 -4.37
CA ARG A 39 -0.91 -6.83 -5.82
C ARG A 39 0.35 -7.64 -6.16
N ALA A 40 0.23 -8.97 -6.09
CA ALA A 40 1.35 -9.90 -6.28
C ALA A 40 2.10 -9.73 -7.61
N LEU A 41 1.38 -9.55 -8.73
CA LEU A 41 1.99 -9.37 -10.06
C LEU A 41 2.76 -8.04 -10.15
N LEU A 42 2.16 -6.95 -9.66
CA LEU A 42 2.81 -5.64 -9.64
C LEU A 42 4.08 -5.65 -8.79
N LYS A 43 4.05 -6.33 -7.64
CA LYS A 43 5.23 -6.55 -6.79
C LYS A 43 6.37 -7.20 -7.57
N GLU A 44 6.11 -8.30 -8.30
CA GLU A 44 7.12 -9.01 -9.10
C GLU A 44 7.81 -8.07 -10.08
N VAL A 45 7.03 -7.31 -10.85
CA VAL A 45 7.55 -6.40 -11.87
C VAL A 45 8.33 -5.22 -11.23
N LEU A 46 7.86 -4.67 -10.11
CA LEU A 46 8.56 -3.59 -9.41
C LEU A 46 9.88 -4.04 -8.79
N VAL A 47 9.94 -5.27 -8.28
CA VAL A 47 11.19 -5.87 -7.78
C VAL A 47 12.17 -6.10 -8.93
N GLN A 48 11.70 -6.64 -10.05
CA GLN A 48 12.52 -6.80 -11.27
C GLN A 48 13.06 -5.46 -11.79
N ALA A 49 12.27 -4.40 -11.71
CA ALA A 49 12.66 -3.05 -12.11
C ALA A 49 13.54 -2.31 -11.07
N GLY A 50 13.75 -2.88 -9.88
CA GLY A 50 14.53 -2.26 -8.81
C GLY A 50 13.88 -1.00 -8.21
N LEU A 51 12.55 -0.86 -8.29
CA LEU A 51 11.81 0.31 -7.81
C LEU A 51 11.26 0.17 -6.38
N GLY A 52 11.42 -1.00 -5.75
CA GLY A 52 11.01 -1.25 -4.37
C GLY A 52 11.47 -0.15 -3.39
N PRO A 53 12.77 0.19 -3.32
CA PRO A 53 13.26 1.23 -2.41
C PRO A 53 12.64 2.61 -2.64
N VAL A 54 12.38 2.97 -3.91
CA VAL A 54 11.79 4.27 -4.28
C VAL A 54 10.35 4.39 -3.75
N LEU A 55 9.58 3.31 -3.84
CA LEU A 55 8.18 3.26 -3.41
C LEU A 55 7.98 2.92 -1.92
N THR A 56 9.07 2.56 -1.24
CA THR A 56 9.14 2.47 0.23
C THR A 56 9.48 3.82 0.86
N ASP A 57 10.24 4.69 0.17
CA ASP A 57 10.67 5.99 0.69
C ASP A 57 9.51 7.00 0.85
N ALA A 58 9.69 7.95 1.77
CA ALA A 58 8.65 8.79 2.38
C ALA A 58 8.23 10.03 1.55
N GLY A 59 8.56 10.07 0.26
CA GLY A 59 8.09 11.14 -0.62
C GLY A 59 6.58 11.03 -0.86
N PRO A 60 5.83 12.15 -0.95
CA PRO A 60 4.47 12.07 -1.47
C PRO A 60 4.56 11.67 -2.93
N TYR A 61 4.17 10.44 -3.23
CA TYR A 61 4.07 9.94 -4.60
C TYR A 61 2.63 9.56 -4.90
N THR A 62 2.24 9.76 -6.16
CA THR A 62 1.06 9.16 -6.75
C THR A 62 1.53 8.16 -7.79
N PHE A 63 1.25 6.89 -7.57
CA PHE A 63 1.65 5.81 -8.48
C PHE A 63 0.43 5.32 -9.26
N PHE A 64 0.39 5.64 -10.55
CA PHE A 64 -0.63 5.15 -11.48
C PHE A 64 -0.29 3.74 -11.91
N ALA A 65 -0.50 2.78 -11.01
CA ALA A 65 -0.18 1.38 -11.24
C ALA A 65 -0.81 0.85 -12.54
N PRO A 66 -0.03 0.20 -13.43
CA PRO A 66 -0.57 -0.43 -14.63
C PRO A 66 -1.61 -1.51 -14.32
N SER A 67 -2.45 -1.81 -15.31
CA SER A 67 -3.36 -2.95 -15.24
C SER A 67 -2.60 -4.27 -15.29
N ASP A 68 -3.22 -5.35 -14.82
CA ASP A 68 -2.58 -6.66 -14.80
C ASP A 68 -2.27 -7.18 -16.21
N GLU A 69 -3.09 -6.82 -17.22
CA GLU A 69 -2.83 -7.15 -18.63
C GLU A 69 -1.58 -6.44 -19.17
N ALA A 70 -1.35 -5.19 -18.76
CA ALA A 70 -0.15 -4.46 -19.15
C ALA A 70 1.10 -5.07 -18.49
N LEU A 71 1.00 -5.40 -17.19
CA LEU A 71 2.09 -6.05 -16.44
C LEU A 71 2.46 -7.41 -17.04
N GLN A 72 1.49 -8.22 -17.46
CA GLN A 72 1.74 -9.50 -18.13
C GLN A 72 2.55 -9.35 -19.43
N LYS A 73 2.30 -8.28 -20.21
CA LYS A 73 3.08 -7.99 -21.43
C LYS A 73 4.48 -7.49 -21.10
N MET A 74 4.63 -6.78 -19.99
CA MET A 74 5.89 -6.18 -19.57
C MET A 74 6.82 -7.16 -18.86
N ARG A 75 6.33 -8.22 -18.21
CA ARG A 75 7.13 -9.09 -17.32
C ARG A 75 8.43 -9.66 -17.90
N ASN A 76 8.47 -9.87 -19.22
CA ASN A 76 9.63 -10.44 -19.92
C ASN A 76 10.55 -9.36 -20.54
N ALA A 77 10.25 -8.08 -20.31
CA ALA A 77 11.07 -6.99 -20.81
C ALA A 77 12.37 -6.85 -20.02
N ASP A 78 13.35 -6.20 -20.65
CA ASP A 78 14.62 -5.86 -20.02
C ASP A 78 14.39 -5.03 -18.73
N PRO A 79 15.08 -5.34 -17.61
CA PRO A 79 14.92 -4.63 -16.35
C PRO A 79 15.10 -3.11 -16.43
N ASN A 80 16.00 -2.60 -17.27
CA ASN A 80 16.20 -1.16 -17.40
C ASN A 80 15.01 -0.52 -18.14
N LYS A 81 14.53 -1.16 -19.21
CA LYS A 81 13.31 -0.71 -19.91
C LYS A 81 12.07 -0.75 -19.02
N LEU A 82 11.97 -1.77 -18.16
CA LEU A 82 10.91 -1.86 -17.16
C LEU A 82 10.97 -0.70 -16.16
N LYS A 83 12.17 -0.41 -15.66
CA LYS A 83 12.40 0.72 -14.76
C LYS A 83 11.99 2.03 -15.41
N ASP A 84 12.48 2.32 -16.61
CA ASP A 84 12.17 3.57 -17.32
C ASP A 84 10.67 3.72 -17.55
N ALA A 85 10.01 2.65 -18.01
CA ALA A 85 8.56 2.65 -18.21
C ALA A 85 7.79 2.85 -16.90
N LEU A 86 8.15 2.15 -15.83
CA LEU A 86 7.44 2.26 -14.55
C LEU A 86 7.69 3.60 -13.85
N MET A 87 8.85 4.23 -14.05
CA MET A 87 9.12 5.57 -13.50
C MET A 87 8.19 6.63 -14.09
N SER A 88 7.74 6.51 -15.35
CA SER A 88 6.74 7.44 -15.91
C SER A 88 5.34 7.30 -15.33
N HIS A 89 5.08 6.23 -14.56
CA HIS A 89 3.83 6.05 -13.82
C HIS A 89 3.87 6.65 -12.40
N ILE A 90 5.03 7.15 -11.96
CA ILE A 90 5.21 7.75 -10.64
C ILE A 90 5.22 9.27 -10.79
N ILE A 91 4.25 9.93 -10.19
CA ILE A 91 4.18 11.40 -10.13
C ILE A 91 4.58 11.84 -8.72
N VAL A 92 5.47 12.83 -8.65
CA VAL A 92 5.81 13.49 -7.38
C VAL A 92 4.65 14.37 -6.96
N GLY A 93 4.17 14.18 -5.74
CA GLY A 93 3.01 14.84 -5.18
C GLY A 93 1.90 13.86 -4.83
N ARG A 94 0.98 14.33 -3.99
CA ARG A 94 -0.26 13.63 -3.66
C ARG A 94 -1.36 14.21 -4.56
N LEU A 95 -1.80 13.42 -5.54
CA LEU A 95 -2.94 13.75 -6.37
C LEU A 95 -4.14 12.93 -5.89
N LEU A 96 -5.21 13.63 -5.57
CA LEU A 96 -6.49 13.06 -5.18
C LEU A 96 -7.51 13.26 -6.29
N LYS A 97 -8.65 12.60 -6.17
CA LYS A 97 -9.74 12.72 -7.16
C LYS A 97 -10.15 14.18 -7.38
N GLU A 98 -10.10 14.99 -6.34
CA GLU A 98 -10.49 16.40 -6.36
C GLU A 98 -9.56 17.26 -7.21
N ASP A 99 -8.32 16.81 -7.46
CA ASP A 99 -7.34 17.49 -8.30
C ASP A 99 -7.64 17.30 -9.79
N PHE A 100 -8.40 16.27 -10.15
CA PHE A 100 -8.80 15.98 -11.53
C PHE A 100 -10.16 16.60 -11.86
N LYS A 101 -10.14 17.86 -12.27
CA LYS A 101 -11.33 18.59 -12.76
C LYS A 101 -11.12 19.02 -14.21
N ASP A 102 -12.21 19.17 -14.95
CA ASP A 102 -12.11 19.64 -16.32
C ASP A 102 -11.43 21.03 -16.38
N GLY A 103 -10.44 21.17 -17.26
CA GLY A 103 -9.58 22.36 -17.35
C GLY A 103 -8.48 22.48 -16.28
N SER A 104 -8.31 21.50 -15.38
CA SER A 104 -7.15 21.47 -14.47
C SER A 104 -5.87 21.10 -15.21
N ARG A 105 -4.70 21.52 -14.67
CA ARG A 105 -3.38 21.23 -15.25
C ARG A 105 -2.86 19.82 -14.89
N PHE A 106 -3.70 18.98 -14.30
CA PHE A 106 -3.41 17.62 -13.83
C PHE A 106 -4.44 16.62 -14.36
#